data_AF-C0Z6Y1-F1
#
_entry.id   AF-C0Z6Y1-F1
#
_cell.length_a   1.000
_cell.length_b   1.000
_cell.length_c   1.000
_cell.angle_alpha   90.00
_cell.angle_beta   90.00
_cell.angle_gamma   90.00
#
_symmetry.space_group_name_H-M   'P 1'
#
loop_
_entity.id
_entity.type
_entity.pdbx_description
1 polymer ?
#
loop_
_entity_poly.entity_id
_entity_poly.type
_entity_poly.pdbx_seq_one_letter_code
_entity_poly.pdbx_strand_id
1 'polypeptide(L)'
;MSSFENIPDTLIRSYAQLHSVKTRGREIEDILKDCVEKGQGDQLLHLEKQFQFAGSPTGLTLCKPDSNFPDKSKSAEDFIKVLINEKHVSKENIGHEWQPELRQGIQICSVVQEGSDVFIKFVEGKRTTHKYNYGKRPALYAHFTSIVIHFGEQVIEVRCAHTYRKTYVEIAMKLLGFAEPYKWHSWTTVTKEEAKLISAILSADLVSTEINLPSTVGSIRFTADRSQKGVNLRNDETYRKIVAAIKELDIPTDDTNDESCEFVYTDPTTSIKMPVSFEINIRQGGFKFLKSVTEGIITTVIEAFIHVCFTMKQTTINEAATGEATVVNNE
;
A
#
# COMPACT_ATOMS: atom_id res chain seq x y z
N MET A 1 -13.03 20.51 -18.03
CA MET A 1 -12.88 20.55 -16.55
C MET A 1 -13.12 19.13 -16.02
N SER A 2 -12.19 18.21 -16.27
CA SER A 2 -12.28 16.79 -15.87
C SER A 2 -11.08 16.38 -14.99
N SER A 3 -10.70 17.21 -14.01
CA SER A 3 -9.40 17.06 -13.33
C SER A 3 -9.45 16.32 -11.99
N PHE A 4 -10.55 15.62 -11.65
CA PHE A 4 -10.75 15.02 -10.33
C PHE A 4 -11.27 13.57 -10.38
N GLU A 5 -10.91 12.83 -11.44
CA GLU A 5 -11.46 11.49 -11.72
C GLU A 5 -10.88 10.39 -10.81
N ASN A 6 -9.71 10.62 -10.20
CA ASN A 6 -9.08 9.64 -9.32
C ASN A 6 -9.65 9.67 -7.89
N ILE A 7 -10.31 10.76 -7.47
CA ILE A 7 -10.88 10.89 -6.13
C ILE A 7 -12.15 10.03 -6.00
N PRO A 8 -12.25 9.12 -5.00
CA PRO A 8 -13.47 8.36 -4.78
C PRO A 8 -14.69 9.25 -4.46
N ASP A 9 -15.84 8.97 -5.09
CA ASP A 9 -17.11 9.70 -4.88
C ASP A 9 -17.49 9.90 -3.41
N THR A 10 -17.30 8.86 -2.60
CA THR A 10 -17.59 8.90 -1.15
C THR A 10 -16.74 9.93 -0.43
N LEU A 11 -15.49 10.12 -0.86
CA LEU A 11 -14.58 11.10 -0.31
C LEU A 11 -14.92 12.51 -0.80
N ILE A 12 -15.25 12.68 -2.08
CA ILE A 12 -15.73 13.96 -2.63
C ILE A 12 -16.95 14.45 -1.84
N ARG A 13 -17.92 13.57 -1.57
CA ARG A 13 -19.11 13.92 -0.78
C ARG A 13 -18.76 14.28 0.67
N SER A 14 -17.82 13.56 1.28
CA SER A 14 -17.38 13.85 2.66
C SER A 14 -16.64 15.18 2.74
N TYR A 15 -15.78 15.46 1.77
CA TYR A 15 -15.06 16.73 1.62
C TYR A 15 -16.03 17.89 1.42
N ALA A 16 -16.98 17.76 0.49
CA ALA A 16 -18.01 18.76 0.23
C ALA A 16 -18.84 19.08 1.49
N GLN A 17 -19.18 18.08 2.31
CA GLN A 17 -19.88 18.28 3.58
C GLN A 17 -19.05 19.09 4.58
N LEU A 18 -17.74 18.83 4.68
CA LEU A 18 -16.82 19.60 5.51
C LEU A 18 -16.84 21.09 5.15
N HIS A 19 -16.96 21.40 3.86
CA HIS A 19 -17.01 22.77 3.32
C HIS A 19 -18.44 23.29 3.09
N SER A 20 -19.43 22.71 3.78
CA SER A 20 -20.83 23.15 3.76
C SER A 20 -21.45 23.22 2.34
N VAL A 21 -21.06 22.31 1.45
CA VAL A 21 -21.67 22.10 0.14
C VAL A 21 -22.73 21.01 0.25
N LYS A 22 -23.90 21.21 -0.36
CA LYS A 22 -24.98 20.23 -0.35
C LYS A 22 -24.62 19.05 -1.26
N THR A 23 -24.76 17.82 -0.76
CA THR A 23 -24.36 16.61 -1.50
C THR A 23 -25.49 15.64 -1.80
N ARG A 24 -26.58 15.65 -1.03
CA ARG A 24 -27.66 14.66 -1.14
C ARG A 24 -28.39 14.78 -2.48
N GLY A 25 -28.46 13.68 -3.23
CA GLY A 25 -29.19 13.59 -4.50
C GLY A 25 -28.57 14.38 -5.65
N ARG A 26 -27.30 14.81 -5.50
CA ARG A 26 -26.58 15.57 -6.52
C ARG A 26 -25.50 14.73 -7.19
N GLU A 27 -25.26 15.05 -8.45
CA GLU A 27 -24.16 14.51 -9.25
C GLU A 27 -22.81 15.00 -8.72
N ILE A 28 -21.78 14.18 -8.90
CA ILE A 28 -20.42 14.48 -8.41
C ILE A 28 -19.84 15.71 -9.11
N GLU A 29 -20.10 15.86 -10.41
CA GLU A 29 -19.65 17.00 -11.22
C GLU A 29 -20.15 18.34 -10.68
N ASP A 30 -21.43 18.40 -10.29
CA ASP A 30 -22.03 19.60 -9.69
C ASP A 30 -21.43 19.90 -8.31
N ILE A 31 -21.17 18.87 -7.52
CA ILE A 31 -20.55 19.01 -6.20
C ILE A 31 -19.12 19.57 -6.34
N LEU A 32 -18.35 19.05 -7.29
CA LEU A 32 -16.98 19.51 -7.56
C LEU A 32 -16.98 20.96 -8.03
N LYS A 33 -17.91 21.34 -8.92
CA LYS A 33 -18.05 22.72 -9.39
C LYS A 33 -18.32 23.68 -8.23
N ASP A 34 -19.26 23.37 -7.35
CA ASP A 34 -19.56 24.19 -6.17
C ASP A 34 -18.36 24.29 -5.22
N CYS A 35 -17.58 23.22 -5.05
CA CYS A 35 -16.38 23.24 -4.24
C CYS A 35 -15.31 24.17 -4.83
N VAL A 36 -15.11 24.12 -6.15
CA VAL A 36 -14.20 25.02 -6.87
C VAL A 36 -14.66 26.48 -6.76
N GLU A 37 -15.96 26.75 -6.92
CA GLU A 37 -16.53 28.09 -6.76
C GLU A 37 -16.36 28.65 -5.34
N LYS A 38 -16.25 27.77 -4.33
CA LYS A 38 -15.90 28.12 -2.94
C LYS A 38 -14.40 28.21 -2.68
N GLY A 39 -13.57 28.25 -3.72
CA GLY A 39 -12.11 28.39 -3.59
C GLY A 39 -11.39 27.13 -3.10
N GLN A 40 -12.01 25.96 -3.20
CA GLN A 40 -11.42 24.69 -2.76
C GLN A 40 -10.68 23.92 -3.87
N GLY A 41 -10.40 24.58 -5.00
CA GLY A 41 -9.78 23.94 -6.17
C GLY A 41 -8.40 23.33 -5.89
N ASP A 42 -7.54 24.04 -5.15
CA ASP A 42 -6.18 23.57 -4.86
C ASP A 42 -6.17 22.34 -3.94
N GLN A 43 -7.10 22.29 -2.99
CA GLN A 43 -7.28 21.15 -2.10
C GLN A 43 -7.82 19.92 -2.84
N LEU A 44 -8.75 20.11 -3.77
CA LEU A 44 -9.20 19.04 -4.66
C LEU A 44 -8.06 18.56 -5.56
N LEU A 45 -7.21 19.45 -6.06
CA LEU A 45 -6.05 19.08 -6.86
C LEU A 45 -5.02 18.29 -6.04
N HIS A 46 -4.82 18.65 -4.77
CA HIS A 46 -4.02 17.85 -3.83
C HIS A 46 -4.59 16.44 -3.69
N LEU A 47 -5.90 16.31 -3.41
CA LEU A 47 -6.54 14.99 -3.28
C LEU A 47 -6.43 14.18 -4.58
N GLU A 48 -6.61 14.78 -5.74
CA GLU A 48 -6.45 14.10 -7.03
C GLU A 48 -5.04 13.49 -7.17
N LYS A 49 -3.99 14.28 -6.88
CA LYS A 49 -2.61 13.79 -6.91
C LYS A 49 -2.41 12.63 -5.94
N GLN A 50 -2.96 12.75 -4.73
CA GLN A 50 -2.87 11.71 -3.70
C GLN A 50 -3.53 10.38 -4.10
N PHE A 51 -4.49 10.39 -5.03
CA PHE A 51 -5.14 9.17 -5.55
C PHE A 51 -4.63 8.72 -6.93
N GLN A 52 -3.78 9.51 -7.60
CA GLN A 52 -3.34 9.22 -8.98
C GLN A 52 -2.71 7.82 -9.13
N PHE A 53 -1.95 7.39 -8.12
CA PHE A 53 -1.29 6.09 -8.05
C PHE A 53 -1.93 5.14 -7.04
N ALA A 54 -3.10 5.50 -6.49
CA ALA A 54 -3.88 4.66 -5.61
C ALA A 54 -4.63 3.60 -6.44
N GLY A 55 -4.11 2.38 -6.47
CA GLY A 55 -4.81 1.26 -7.11
C GLY A 55 -6.05 0.82 -6.31
N SER A 56 -6.90 0.00 -6.95
CA SER A 56 -8.02 -0.71 -6.32
C SER A 56 -7.50 -1.95 -5.57
N PRO A 57 -8.07 -2.30 -4.39
CA PRO A 57 -7.40 -2.90 -3.22
C PRO A 57 -5.95 -3.31 -3.46
N THR A 58 -5.03 -2.41 -3.13
CA THR A 58 -3.62 -2.59 -3.38
C THR A 58 -3.01 -3.42 -2.26
N GLY A 59 -2.51 -4.61 -2.64
CA GLY A 59 -1.36 -5.15 -1.94
C GLY A 59 -0.20 -4.16 -2.11
N LEU A 60 0.65 -4.05 -1.09
CA LEU A 60 1.81 -3.19 -1.03
C LEU A 60 2.98 -4.06 -0.58
N THR A 61 4.04 -4.11 -1.35
CA THR A 61 5.26 -4.83 -0.98
C THR A 61 6.48 -4.06 -1.44
N LEU A 62 7.43 -3.83 -0.54
CA LEU A 62 8.76 -3.35 -0.91
C LEU A 62 9.62 -4.55 -1.26
N CYS A 63 10.21 -4.53 -2.45
CA CYS A 63 11.06 -5.57 -2.98
C CYS A 63 12.46 -5.00 -3.16
N LYS A 64 13.47 -5.67 -2.61
CA LYS A 64 14.86 -5.26 -2.70
C LYS A 64 15.61 -6.17 -3.67
N PRO A 65 16.17 -5.64 -4.78
CA PRO A 65 17.09 -6.40 -5.61
C PRO A 65 18.31 -6.85 -4.80
N ASP A 66 18.85 -8.01 -5.13
CA ASP A 66 20.02 -8.56 -4.42
C ASP A 66 21.33 -7.79 -4.75
N SER A 67 21.33 -7.02 -5.84
CA SER A 67 22.43 -6.14 -6.25
C SER A 67 21.96 -4.70 -6.34
N ASN A 68 22.90 -3.76 -6.28
CA ASN A 68 22.61 -2.34 -6.49
C ASN A 68 21.96 -2.09 -7.86
N PHE A 69 21.23 -0.98 -7.96
CA PHE A 69 20.66 -0.49 -9.22
C PHE A 69 21.78 -0.28 -10.26
N PRO A 70 21.56 -0.69 -11.53
CA PRO A 70 22.55 -0.55 -12.58
C PRO A 70 22.99 0.90 -12.78
N ASP A 71 24.26 1.12 -13.14
CA ASP A 71 24.81 2.47 -13.32
C ASP A 71 24.02 3.32 -14.34
N LYS A 72 23.44 2.68 -15.37
CA LYS A 72 22.62 3.39 -16.37
C LYS A 72 21.30 3.95 -15.82
N SER A 73 20.84 3.45 -14.67
CA SER A 73 19.59 3.81 -14.00
C SER A 73 19.86 3.99 -12.50
N LYS A 74 20.94 4.70 -12.17
CA LYS A 74 21.37 4.87 -10.78
C LYS A 74 20.61 5.98 -10.04
N SER A 75 20.07 6.95 -10.77
CA SER A 75 19.19 8.00 -10.25
C SER A 75 17.86 8.02 -10.99
N ALA A 76 16.88 8.71 -10.41
CA ALA A 76 15.57 8.93 -11.01
C ALA A 76 15.68 9.59 -12.40
N GLU A 77 16.55 10.60 -12.54
CA GLU A 77 16.75 11.31 -13.81
C GLU A 77 17.36 10.40 -14.88
N ASP A 78 18.35 9.59 -14.50
CA ASP A 78 19.01 8.67 -15.43
C ASP A 78 18.06 7.56 -15.86
N PHE A 79 17.25 7.04 -14.93
CA PHE A 79 16.20 6.08 -15.26
C PHE A 79 15.16 6.66 -16.23
N ILE A 80 14.70 7.90 -16.03
CA ILE A 80 13.77 8.56 -16.97
C ILE A 80 14.40 8.73 -18.35
N LYS A 81 15.69 9.11 -18.41
CA LYS A 81 16.42 9.16 -19.69
C LYS A 81 16.47 7.79 -20.37
N VAL A 82 16.69 6.71 -19.61
CA VAL A 82 16.67 5.34 -20.13
C VAL A 82 15.28 4.99 -20.69
N LEU A 83 14.20 5.28 -19.96
CA LEU A 83 12.83 5.03 -20.43
C LEU A 83 12.53 5.73 -21.77
N ILE A 84 13.02 6.96 -21.94
CA ILE A 84 12.85 7.73 -23.18
C ILE A 84 13.74 7.18 -24.30
N ASN A 85 15.04 6.97 -24.03
CA ASN A 85 16.03 6.56 -25.02
C ASN A 85 15.75 5.15 -25.56
N GLU A 86 15.29 4.23 -24.71
CA GLU A 86 14.87 2.89 -25.07
C GLU A 86 13.44 2.84 -25.65
N LYS A 87 12.77 3.99 -25.80
CA LYS A 87 11.42 4.14 -26.38
C LYS A 87 10.31 3.42 -25.60
N HIS A 88 10.46 3.25 -24.29
CA HIS A 88 9.37 2.77 -23.44
C HIS A 88 8.30 3.85 -23.25
N VAL A 89 8.69 5.12 -23.20
CA VAL A 89 7.80 6.28 -23.02
C VAL A 89 8.27 7.47 -23.87
N SER A 90 7.35 8.25 -24.43
CA SER A 90 7.67 9.51 -25.12
C SER A 90 8.00 10.61 -24.11
N LYS A 91 8.97 11.48 -24.43
CA LYS A 91 9.35 12.61 -23.55
C LYS A 91 8.16 13.51 -23.16
N GLU A 92 7.22 13.71 -24.08
CA GLU A 92 6.01 14.53 -23.88
C GLU A 92 5.03 13.94 -22.85
N ASN A 93 5.14 12.64 -22.57
CA ASN A 93 4.25 11.94 -21.63
C ASN A 93 4.79 11.92 -20.19
N ILE A 94 6.03 12.35 -19.96
CA ILE A 94 6.59 12.40 -18.61
C ILE A 94 5.86 13.48 -17.79
N GLY A 95 5.41 13.11 -16.58
CA GLY A 95 4.62 13.98 -15.72
C GLY A 95 3.12 13.99 -16.01
N HIS A 96 2.66 13.20 -16.99
CA HIS A 96 1.26 13.16 -17.41
C HIS A 96 0.73 11.73 -17.49
N GLU A 97 -0.56 11.56 -17.29
CA GLU A 97 -1.26 10.31 -17.58
C GLU A 97 -1.80 10.35 -19.02
N TRP A 98 -1.63 9.25 -19.75
CA TRP A 98 -2.13 9.10 -21.12
C TRP A 98 -2.90 7.79 -21.28
N GLN A 99 -3.71 7.70 -22.33
CA GLN A 99 -4.56 6.55 -22.59
C GLN A 99 -4.02 5.75 -23.78
N PRO A 100 -3.13 4.78 -23.58
CA PRO A 100 -2.70 3.90 -24.66
C PRO A 100 -3.87 3.03 -25.13
N GLU A 101 -3.80 2.53 -26.36
CA GLU A 101 -4.76 1.53 -26.86
C GLU A 101 -4.73 0.30 -25.94
N LEU A 102 -5.90 -0.11 -25.43
CA LEU A 102 -6.03 -1.18 -24.45
C LEU A 102 -5.72 -2.54 -25.07
N ARG A 103 -4.63 -3.18 -24.61
CA ARG A 103 -4.21 -4.52 -25.04
C ARG A 103 -4.01 -5.44 -23.84
N GLN A 104 -3.95 -6.75 -24.05
CA GLN A 104 -3.77 -7.73 -22.96
C GLN A 104 -2.37 -7.74 -22.34
N GLY A 105 -1.41 -7.03 -22.93
CA GLY A 105 -0.08 -6.86 -22.36
C GLY A 105 -0.04 -5.70 -21.38
N ILE A 106 0.91 -5.74 -20.45
CA ILE A 106 1.18 -4.65 -19.53
C ILE A 106 1.79 -3.48 -20.32
N GLN A 107 1.17 -2.31 -20.22
CA GLN A 107 1.58 -1.08 -20.91
C GLN A 107 1.74 0.04 -19.88
N ILE A 108 2.71 0.93 -20.06
CA ILE A 108 2.86 2.12 -19.22
C ILE A 108 1.83 3.17 -19.67
N CYS A 109 1.17 3.80 -18.71
CA CYS A 109 0.19 4.88 -18.94
C CYS A 109 0.43 6.14 -18.10
N SER A 110 1.37 6.13 -17.15
CA SER A 110 1.84 7.33 -16.45
C SER A 110 3.26 7.10 -15.91
N VAL A 111 4.11 8.12 -15.99
CA VAL A 111 5.42 8.17 -15.31
C VAL A 111 5.57 9.55 -14.69
N VAL A 112 5.74 9.60 -13.37
CA VAL A 112 5.91 10.85 -12.61
C VAL A 112 7.13 10.72 -11.71
N GLN A 113 7.96 11.76 -11.67
CA GLN A 113 9.08 11.87 -10.73
C GLN A 113 8.67 12.76 -9.56
N GLU A 114 8.86 12.28 -8.34
CA GLU A 114 8.74 13.09 -7.12
C GLU A 114 10.01 12.91 -6.29
N GLY A 115 10.88 13.94 -6.29
CA GLY A 115 12.17 13.88 -5.62
C GLY A 115 13.06 12.76 -6.20
N SER A 116 13.51 11.84 -5.33
CA SER A 116 14.30 10.67 -5.71
C SER A 116 13.47 9.52 -6.24
N ASP A 117 12.14 9.62 -6.25
CA ASP A 117 11.27 8.48 -6.49
C ASP A 117 10.57 8.61 -7.84
N VAL A 118 10.38 7.48 -8.51
CA VAL A 118 9.69 7.42 -9.81
C VAL A 118 8.48 6.52 -9.71
N PHE A 119 7.31 7.13 -9.89
CA PHE A 119 6.02 6.48 -9.93
C PHE A 119 5.70 6.05 -11.36
N ILE A 120 5.30 4.79 -11.54
CA ILE A 120 4.89 4.25 -12.84
C ILE A 120 3.52 3.62 -12.68
N LYS A 121 2.56 4.07 -13.49
CA LYS A 121 1.24 3.45 -13.62
C LYS A 121 1.21 2.61 -14.88
N PHE A 122 0.74 1.38 -14.73
CA PHE A 122 0.52 0.44 -15.81
C PHE A 122 -0.96 0.22 -16.05
N VAL A 123 -1.30 -0.10 -17.29
CA VAL A 123 -2.62 -0.55 -17.72
C VAL A 123 -2.49 -1.87 -18.49
N GLU A 124 -3.38 -2.80 -18.21
CA GLU A 124 -3.53 -4.05 -18.96
C GLU A 124 -5.02 -4.34 -19.20
N GLY A 125 -5.33 -4.86 -20.38
CA GLY A 125 -6.68 -5.28 -20.76
C GLY A 125 -6.98 -6.68 -20.23
N LYS A 126 -7.83 -6.78 -19.20
CA LYS A 126 -8.29 -8.08 -18.68
C LYS A 126 -9.62 -8.49 -19.29
N ARG A 127 -9.74 -9.77 -19.63
CA ARG A 127 -11.00 -10.34 -20.08
C ARG A 127 -11.90 -10.58 -18.88
N THR A 128 -13.13 -10.09 -18.97
CA THR A 128 -14.23 -10.44 -18.09
C THR A 128 -15.38 -11.02 -18.91
N THR A 129 -16.36 -11.60 -18.24
CA THR A 129 -17.57 -12.10 -18.88
C THR A 129 -18.77 -11.36 -18.30
N HIS A 130 -19.39 -10.51 -19.12
CA HIS A 130 -20.65 -9.88 -18.75
C HIS A 130 -21.80 -10.86 -18.96
N LYS A 131 -22.56 -11.10 -17.88
CA LYS A 131 -23.85 -11.79 -17.95
C LYS A 131 -24.91 -10.78 -18.40
N TYR A 132 -25.73 -11.18 -19.35
CA TYR A 132 -26.97 -10.49 -19.72
C TYR A 132 -28.12 -11.51 -19.71
N ASN A 133 -29.36 -11.06 -19.83
CA ASN A 133 -30.58 -11.86 -19.59
C ASN A 133 -30.62 -13.24 -20.29
N TYR A 134 -29.94 -13.40 -21.42
CA TYR A 134 -29.95 -14.63 -22.21
C TYR A 134 -28.54 -15.19 -22.51
N GLY A 135 -27.49 -14.74 -21.84
CA GLY A 135 -26.16 -15.28 -22.11
C GLY A 135 -24.98 -14.57 -21.45
N LYS A 136 -23.79 -14.89 -21.98
CA LYS A 136 -22.49 -14.39 -21.53
C LYS A 136 -21.74 -13.83 -22.73
N ARG A 137 -21.26 -12.59 -22.64
CA ARG A 137 -20.39 -11.99 -23.65
C ARG A 137 -19.02 -11.66 -23.04
N PRO A 138 -17.91 -12.01 -23.72
CA PRO A 138 -16.60 -11.56 -23.29
C PRO A 138 -16.50 -10.04 -23.45
N ALA A 139 -15.96 -9.37 -22.45
CA ALA A 139 -15.63 -7.95 -22.51
C ALA A 139 -14.18 -7.75 -22.05
N LEU A 140 -13.57 -6.67 -22.50
CA LEU A 140 -12.26 -6.24 -22.05
C LEU A 140 -12.45 -5.04 -21.12
N TYR A 141 -11.77 -5.03 -19.98
CA TYR A 141 -11.73 -3.87 -19.09
C TYR A 141 -10.28 -3.50 -18.77
N ALA A 142 -10.05 -2.22 -18.51
CA ALA A 142 -8.75 -1.71 -18.10
C ALA A 142 -8.48 -2.07 -16.63
N HIS A 143 -7.38 -2.75 -16.39
CA HIS A 143 -6.87 -3.05 -15.07
C HIS A 143 -5.59 -2.22 -14.84
N PHE A 144 -5.59 -1.39 -13.81
CA PHE A 144 -4.48 -0.53 -13.48
C PHE A 144 -3.64 -1.11 -12.34
N THR A 145 -2.33 -0.88 -12.38
CA THR A 145 -1.40 -1.25 -11.31
C THR A 145 -0.28 -0.23 -11.26
N SER A 146 0.21 0.09 -10.07
CA SER A 146 1.28 1.07 -9.89
C SER A 146 2.51 0.43 -9.26
N ILE A 147 3.67 0.95 -9.60
CA ILE A 147 4.92 0.71 -8.87
C ILE A 147 5.57 2.04 -8.54
N VAL A 148 6.39 2.04 -7.49
CA VAL A 148 7.26 3.16 -7.14
C VAL A 148 8.69 2.64 -7.06
N ILE A 149 9.62 3.34 -7.68
CA ILE A 149 11.04 3.03 -7.60
C ILE A 149 11.68 4.06 -6.69
N HIS A 150 12.13 3.61 -5.52
CA HIS A 150 12.80 4.45 -4.54
C HIS A 150 14.31 4.36 -4.77
N PHE A 151 14.91 5.40 -5.34
CA PHE A 151 16.34 5.39 -5.65
C PHE A 151 17.22 5.63 -4.42
N GLY A 152 16.69 6.26 -3.37
CA GLY A 152 17.41 6.46 -2.10
C GLY A 152 17.79 5.13 -1.43
N GLU A 153 16.81 4.26 -1.24
CA GLU A 153 16.95 2.97 -0.57
C GLU A 153 17.24 1.81 -1.55
N GLN A 154 17.16 2.11 -2.86
CA GLN A 154 17.25 1.16 -3.97
C GLN A 154 16.26 0.01 -3.83
N VAL A 155 14.98 0.35 -3.69
CA VAL A 155 13.88 -0.61 -3.56
C VAL A 155 12.76 -0.33 -4.54
N ILE A 156 12.03 -1.39 -4.86
CA ILE A 156 10.89 -1.37 -5.78
C ILE A 156 9.64 -1.64 -4.96
N GLU A 157 8.80 -0.63 -4.80
CA GLU A 157 7.46 -0.76 -4.24
C GLU A 157 6.50 -1.23 -5.31
N VAL A 158 5.80 -2.33 -5.04
CA VAL A 158 4.79 -2.87 -5.94
C VAL A 158 3.42 -2.81 -5.29
N ARG A 159 2.47 -2.17 -5.98
CA ARG A 159 1.08 -1.98 -5.51
C ARG A 159 0.12 -2.97 -6.16
N CYS A 160 0.33 -4.26 -5.95
CA CYS A 160 -0.52 -5.32 -6.51
C CYS A 160 -0.69 -6.51 -5.57
N ALA A 161 -1.62 -7.42 -5.91
CA ALA A 161 -1.79 -8.66 -5.18
C ALA A 161 -0.53 -9.53 -5.25
N HIS A 162 -0.26 -10.29 -4.19
CA HIS A 162 0.93 -11.14 -4.05
C HIS A 162 1.21 -12.04 -5.26
N THR A 163 0.15 -12.57 -5.90
CA THR A 163 0.25 -13.44 -7.09
C THR A 163 0.86 -12.76 -8.31
N TYR A 164 0.74 -11.43 -8.43
CA TYR A 164 1.28 -10.65 -9.55
C TYR A 164 2.60 -9.94 -9.21
N ARG A 165 3.03 -9.97 -7.94
CA ARG A 165 4.23 -9.28 -7.45
C ARG A 165 5.45 -9.58 -8.31
N LYS A 166 5.73 -10.87 -8.55
CA LYS A 166 6.88 -11.32 -9.35
C LYS A 166 6.89 -10.68 -10.74
N THR A 167 5.75 -10.68 -11.42
CA THR A 167 5.61 -10.10 -12.76
C THR A 167 5.99 -8.62 -12.77
N TYR A 168 5.44 -7.83 -11.84
CA TYR A 168 5.69 -6.39 -11.80
C TYR A 168 7.10 -6.03 -11.32
N VAL A 169 7.68 -6.80 -10.37
CA VAL A 169 9.09 -6.62 -9.98
C VAL A 169 10.03 -6.92 -11.14
N GLU A 170 9.81 -8.01 -11.88
CA GLU A 170 10.66 -8.37 -13.03
C GLU A 170 10.55 -7.34 -14.16
N ILE A 171 9.35 -6.78 -14.40
CA ILE A 171 9.19 -5.66 -15.33
C ILE A 171 9.99 -4.45 -14.85
N ALA A 172 9.89 -4.08 -13.56
CA ALA A 172 10.64 -2.96 -13.01
C ALA A 172 12.16 -3.17 -13.12
N MET A 173 12.66 -4.36 -12.77
CA MET A 173 14.08 -4.71 -12.90
C MET A 173 14.55 -4.70 -14.35
N LYS A 174 13.72 -5.17 -15.28
CA LYS A 174 14.00 -5.07 -16.72
C LYS A 174 14.09 -3.62 -17.19
N LEU A 175 13.17 -2.76 -16.76
CA LEU A 175 13.17 -1.33 -17.09
C LEU A 175 14.39 -0.62 -16.50
N LEU A 176 14.78 -0.94 -15.27
CA LEU A 176 16.02 -0.47 -14.64
C LEU A 176 17.26 -0.99 -15.38
N GLY A 177 17.11 -2.12 -16.06
CA GLY A 177 18.12 -2.75 -16.91
C GLY A 177 19.06 -3.70 -16.19
N PHE A 178 18.53 -4.40 -15.19
CA PHE A 178 19.19 -5.57 -14.65
C PHE A 178 19.33 -6.66 -15.72
N ALA A 179 20.36 -7.49 -15.60
CA ALA A 179 20.50 -8.69 -16.40
C ALA A 179 19.69 -9.84 -15.78
N GLU A 180 19.20 -10.75 -16.63
CA GLU A 180 18.59 -11.99 -16.19
C GLU A 180 19.66 -12.99 -15.68
N PRO A 181 19.36 -13.82 -14.67
CA PRO A 181 18.08 -13.93 -13.96
C PRO A 181 17.88 -12.82 -12.92
N TYR A 182 16.67 -12.28 -12.84
CA TYR A 182 16.30 -11.28 -11.85
C TYR A 182 16.24 -11.89 -10.45
N LYS A 183 17.03 -11.37 -9.52
CA LYS A 183 17.08 -11.80 -8.12
C LYS A 183 16.71 -10.67 -7.18
N TRP A 184 15.78 -10.95 -6.27
CA TRP A 184 15.23 -10.01 -5.32
C TRP A 184 14.58 -10.75 -4.17
N HIS A 185 14.37 -10.05 -3.07
CA HIS A 185 13.64 -10.55 -1.91
C HIS A 185 12.60 -9.54 -1.42
N SER A 186 11.55 -10.03 -0.76
CA SER A 186 10.55 -9.18 -0.10
C SER A 186 11.16 -8.55 1.14
N TRP A 187 11.11 -7.22 1.22
CA TRP A 187 11.66 -6.46 2.33
C TRP A 187 10.61 -6.19 3.42
N THR A 188 9.32 -6.24 3.09
CA THR A 188 8.18 -6.02 4.03
C THR A 188 7.74 -7.27 4.77
N THR A 189 8.68 -8.13 5.17
CA THR A 189 8.36 -9.30 6.01
C THR A 189 8.49 -8.91 7.48
N VAL A 190 7.46 -9.19 8.28
CA VAL A 190 7.41 -8.79 9.70
C VAL A 190 6.99 -9.97 10.57
N THR A 191 7.47 -9.98 11.80
CA THR A 191 7.00 -10.86 12.88
C THR A 191 5.70 -10.32 13.50
N LYS A 192 5.02 -11.15 14.30
CA LYS A 192 3.82 -10.74 15.04
C LYS A 192 4.06 -9.56 15.99
N GLU A 193 5.19 -9.54 16.69
CA GLU A 193 5.53 -8.44 17.59
C GLU A 193 5.85 -7.14 16.82
N GLU A 194 6.50 -7.23 15.67
CA GLU A 194 6.71 -6.07 14.80
C GLU A 194 5.38 -5.54 14.25
N ALA A 195 4.46 -6.41 13.80
CA ALA A 195 3.13 -6.01 13.37
C ALA A 195 2.37 -5.27 14.48
N LYS A 196 2.51 -5.71 15.73
CA LYS A 196 1.96 -5.04 16.92
C LYS A 196 2.57 -3.67 17.17
N LEU A 197 3.88 -3.50 17.00
CA LEU A 197 4.55 -2.21 17.12
C LEU A 197 4.15 -1.24 16.01
N ILE A 198 4.07 -1.72 14.76
CA ILE A 198 3.64 -0.91 13.59
C ILE A 198 2.25 -0.35 13.85
N SER A 199 1.31 -1.21 14.24
CA SER A 199 -0.05 -0.78 14.55
C SER A 199 -0.14 0.11 15.79
N ALA A 200 0.74 -0.05 16.79
CA ALA A 200 0.81 0.88 17.92
C ALA A 200 1.24 2.30 17.49
N ILE A 201 2.27 2.41 16.62
CA ILE A 201 2.72 3.70 16.06
C ILE A 201 1.59 4.36 15.27
N LEU A 202 0.88 3.58 14.47
CA LEU A 202 -0.27 4.05 13.69
C LEU A 202 -1.50 4.35 14.54
N SER A 203 -1.46 4.07 15.86
CA SER A 203 -2.63 4.11 16.75
C SER A 203 -3.81 3.31 16.18
N ALA A 204 -3.51 2.15 15.59
CA ALA A 204 -4.46 1.29 14.91
C ALA A 204 -4.98 0.18 15.82
N ASP A 205 -6.29 -0.02 15.79
CA ASP A 205 -6.98 -1.08 16.53
C ASP A 205 -6.91 -2.40 15.77
N LEU A 206 -6.60 -3.49 16.47
CA LEU A 206 -6.62 -4.83 15.89
C LEU A 206 -8.07 -5.32 15.79
N VAL A 207 -8.58 -5.48 14.57
CA VAL A 207 -9.98 -5.90 14.32
C VAL A 207 -10.10 -7.34 13.82
N SER A 208 -9.03 -7.94 13.32
CA SER A 208 -9.02 -9.36 12.97
C SER A 208 -7.62 -9.95 13.06
N THR A 209 -7.52 -11.20 13.48
CA THR A 209 -6.27 -11.97 13.49
C THR A 209 -6.56 -13.43 13.20
N GLU A 210 -5.72 -14.08 12.39
CA GLU A 210 -5.84 -15.49 12.06
C GLU A 210 -4.66 -16.29 12.61
N ILE A 211 -4.98 -17.22 13.51
CA ILE A 211 -4.02 -18.15 14.11
C ILE A 211 -4.05 -19.46 13.32
N ASN A 212 -2.91 -19.87 12.79
CA ASN A 212 -2.74 -21.21 12.24
C ASN A 212 -2.64 -22.22 13.37
N LEU A 213 -3.42 -23.28 13.26
CA LEU A 213 -3.29 -24.44 14.11
C LEU A 213 -2.48 -25.52 13.37
N PRO A 214 -1.95 -26.53 14.09
CA PRO A 214 -1.35 -27.69 13.47
C PRO A 214 -2.24 -28.29 12.37
N SER A 215 -1.60 -28.91 11.36
CA SER A 215 -2.18 -29.30 10.07
C SER A 215 -3.47 -30.13 10.10
N THR A 216 -3.85 -30.66 11.26
CA THR A 216 -5.07 -31.45 11.48
C THR A 216 -6.31 -30.59 11.71
N VAL A 217 -6.19 -29.32 12.09
CA VAL A 217 -7.32 -28.46 12.50
C VAL A 217 -7.53 -27.24 11.60
N GLY A 218 -6.50 -26.78 10.87
CA GLY A 218 -6.60 -25.63 9.97
C GLY A 218 -6.25 -24.31 10.67
N SER A 219 -7.13 -23.31 10.64
CA SER A 219 -6.89 -22.01 11.29
C SER A 219 -8.14 -21.49 12.02
N ILE A 220 -7.93 -20.65 13.04
CA ILE A 220 -8.99 -19.92 13.75
C ILE A 220 -8.82 -18.43 13.46
N ARG A 221 -9.89 -17.81 12.95
CA ARG A 221 -9.96 -16.36 12.74
C ARG A 221 -10.81 -15.71 13.82
N PHE A 222 -10.20 -14.79 14.57
CA PHE A 222 -10.89 -13.93 15.51
C PHE A 222 -11.21 -12.61 14.82
N THR A 223 -12.46 -12.17 14.90
CA THR A 223 -12.91 -10.91 14.30
C THR A 223 -13.67 -10.10 15.34
N ALA A 224 -13.30 -8.83 15.50
CA ALA A 224 -14.02 -7.88 16.33
C ALA A 224 -15.42 -7.66 15.76
N ASP A 225 -16.42 -7.53 16.64
CA ASP A 225 -17.77 -7.19 16.21
C ASP A 225 -17.81 -5.76 15.67
N ARG A 226 -18.03 -5.64 14.35
CA ARG A 226 -18.13 -4.35 13.66
C ARG A 226 -19.34 -3.52 14.07
N SER A 227 -20.32 -4.11 14.75
CA SER A 227 -21.45 -3.38 15.33
C SER A 227 -21.03 -2.49 16.50
N GLN A 228 -19.93 -2.86 17.18
CA GLN A 228 -19.33 -2.11 18.28
C GLN A 228 -18.11 -1.33 17.77
N LYS A 229 -18.22 0.00 17.72
CA LYS A 229 -17.10 0.85 17.31
C LYS A 229 -15.99 0.84 18.36
N GLY A 230 -14.74 0.78 17.91
CA GLY A 230 -13.55 0.90 18.76
C GLY A 230 -13.17 -0.38 19.51
N VAL A 231 -13.66 -1.54 19.07
CA VAL A 231 -13.21 -2.83 19.62
C VAL A 231 -11.81 -3.14 19.11
N ASN A 232 -10.88 -3.31 20.05
CA ASN A 232 -9.51 -3.72 19.79
C ASN A 232 -9.27 -5.09 20.43
N LEU A 233 -9.07 -6.12 19.60
CA LEU A 233 -8.84 -7.49 20.05
C LEU A 233 -7.65 -7.61 21.01
N ARG A 234 -6.64 -6.74 20.92
CA ARG A 234 -5.49 -6.77 21.83
C ARG A 234 -5.85 -6.43 23.27
N ASN A 235 -6.91 -5.65 23.46
CA ASN A 235 -7.40 -5.21 24.77
C ASN A 235 -8.65 -5.98 25.21
N ASP A 236 -9.18 -6.86 24.37
CA ASP A 236 -10.38 -7.64 24.67
C ASP A 236 -10.08 -8.81 25.63
N GLU A 237 -10.77 -8.83 26.76
CA GLU A 237 -10.58 -9.85 27.81
C GLU A 237 -11.01 -11.25 27.34
N THR A 238 -12.06 -11.33 26.52
CA THR A 238 -12.59 -12.60 26.01
C THR A 238 -11.59 -13.25 25.06
N TYR A 239 -11.04 -12.47 24.13
CA TYR A 239 -9.98 -12.88 23.22
C TYR A 239 -8.77 -13.40 24.02
N ARG A 240 -8.30 -12.65 25.03
CA ARG A 240 -7.17 -13.08 25.88
C ARG A 240 -7.45 -14.41 26.58
N LYS A 241 -8.66 -14.61 27.12
CA LYS A 241 -9.07 -15.87 27.76
C LYS A 241 -9.07 -17.04 26.78
N ILE A 242 -9.60 -16.84 25.58
CA ILE A 242 -9.63 -17.90 24.54
C ILE A 242 -8.20 -18.26 24.11
N VAL A 243 -7.36 -17.27 23.84
CA VAL A 243 -5.96 -17.51 23.43
C VAL A 243 -5.16 -18.19 24.54
N ALA A 244 -5.36 -17.81 25.81
CA ALA A 244 -4.73 -18.48 26.94
C ALA A 244 -5.14 -19.95 27.04
N ALA A 245 -6.44 -20.26 26.89
CA ALA A 245 -6.93 -21.63 26.88
C ALA A 245 -6.36 -22.47 25.72
N ILE A 246 -6.17 -21.89 24.54
CA ILE A 246 -5.51 -22.58 23.41
C ILE A 246 -4.04 -22.87 23.74
N LYS A 247 -3.32 -21.92 24.35
CA LYS A 247 -1.93 -22.12 24.78
C LYS A 247 -1.78 -23.22 25.83
N GLU A 248 -2.75 -23.38 26.73
CA GLU A 248 -2.77 -24.47 27.72
C GLU A 248 -2.84 -25.86 27.08
N LEU A 249 -3.33 -25.96 25.84
CA LEU A 249 -3.35 -27.20 25.06
C LEU A 249 -2.04 -27.47 24.29
N ASP A 250 -0.98 -26.70 24.56
CA ASP A 250 0.32 -26.75 23.85
C ASP A 250 0.20 -26.47 22.34
N ILE A 251 -0.80 -25.65 21.96
CA ILE A 251 -1.02 -25.25 20.58
C ILE A 251 -0.41 -23.85 20.37
N PRO A 252 0.46 -23.66 19.34
CA PRO A 252 1.05 -22.36 19.05
C PRO A 252 -0.04 -21.36 18.65
N THR A 253 0.09 -20.14 19.17
CA THR A 253 -0.85 -19.02 18.93
C THR A 253 -0.15 -17.78 18.34
N ASP A 254 1.15 -17.91 18.12
CA ASP A 254 2.05 -16.95 17.50
C ASP A 254 2.24 -17.21 16.00
N ASP A 255 1.98 -18.44 15.52
CA ASP A 255 1.86 -18.74 14.08
C ASP A 255 0.62 -18.04 13.49
N THR A 256 0.80 -16.78 13.10
CA THR A 256 -0.26 -15.88 12.64
C THR A 256 -0.08 -15.61 11.15
N ASN A 257 -1.14 -15.79 10.35
CA ASN A 257 -1.07 -15.50 8.91
C ASN A 257 -1.08 -14.01 8.63
N ASP A 258 -2.08 -13.32 9.21
CA ASP A 258 -2.35 -11.91 8.99
C ASP A 258 -2.99 -11.24 10.22
N GLU A 259 -2.78 -9.93 10.32
CA GLU A 259 -3.49 -9.05 11.26
C GLU A 259 -4.16 -7.91 10.49
N SER A 260 -5.48 -7.78 10.61
CA SER A 260 -6.22 -6.64 10.09
C SER A 260 -6.35 -5.55 11.16
N CYS A 261 -5.90 -4.35 10.82
CA CYS A 261 -5.91 -3.18 11.68
C CYS A 261 -6.77 -2.05 11.08
N GLU A 262 -7.37 -1.24 11.95
CA GLU A 262 -8.12 -0.04 11.56
C GLU A 262 -7.61 1.21 12.29
N PHE A 263 -7.49 2.32 11.57
CA PHE A 263 -7.18 3.61 12.16
C PHE A 263 -7.87 4.74 11.38
N VAL A 264 -7.81 5.96 11.91
CA VAL A 264 -8.32 7.15 11.22
C VAL A 264 -7.16 8.04 10.85
N TYR A 265 -6.92 8.18 9.55
CA TYR A 265 -5.96 9.12 9.01
C TYR A 265 -6.62 10.49 8.81
N THR A 266 -5.94 11.56 9.18
CA THR A 266 -6.39 12.93 8.89
C THR A 266 -5.42 13.55 7.89
N ASP A 267 -5.90 13.89 6.69
CA ASP A 267 -5.06 14.52 5.69
C ASP A 267 -4.62 15.91 6.17
N PRO A 268 -3.32 16.22 6.21
CA PRO A 268 -2.84 17.47 6.78
C PRO A 268 -3.22 18.71 5.95
N THR A 269 -3.42 18.55 4.63
CA THR A 269 -3.73 19.65 3.72
C THR A 269 -5.22 20.01 3.74
N THR A 270 -6.09 19.00 3.73
CA THR A 270 -7.55 19.15 3.60
C THR A 270 -8.30 18.94 4.90
N SER A 271 -7.64 18.43 5.94
CA SER A 271 -8.23 18.04 7.23
C SER A 271 -9.32 16.97 7.12
N ILE A 272 -9.47 16.29 5.98
CA ILE A 272 -10.44 15.22 5.81
C ILE A 272 -10.01 13.98 6.60
N LYS A 273 -10.95 13.39 7.32
CA LYS A 273 -10.74 12.15 8.07
C LYS A 273 -11.11 10.95 7.21
N MET A 274 -10.16 10.04 7.05
CA MET A 274 -10.30 8.83 6.25
C MET A 274 -10.15 7.61 7.17
N PRO A 275 -11.21 6.79 7.33
CA PRO A 275 -11.08 5.51 7.99
C PRO A 275 -10.27 4.56 7.10
N VAL A 276 -9.21 4.01 7.65
CA VAL A 276 -8.29 3.09 6.95
C VAL A 276 -8.42 1.72 7.58
N SER A 277 -8.66 0.71 6.75
CA SER A 277 -8.57 -0.70 7.14
C SER A 277 -7.51 -1.37 6.28
N PHE A 278 -6.49 -1.93 6.92
CA PHE A 278 -5.39 -2.60 6.23
C PHE A 278 -5.01 -3.90 6.92
N GLU A 279 -4.41 -4.80 6.16
CA GLU A 279 -4.01 -6.14 6.58
C GLU A 279 -2.49 -6.25 6.48
N ILE A 280 -1.84 -6.68 7.56
CA ILE A 280 -0.41 -6.96 7.61
C ILE A 280 -0.25 -8.47 7.36
N ASN A 281 0.35 -8.84 6.22
CA ASN A 281 0.60 -10.24 5.88
C ASN A 281 1.92 -10.69 6.53
N ILE A 282 1.83 -11.29 7.72
CA ILE A 282 3.00 -11.74 8.51
C ILE A 282 3.76 -12.83 7.74
N ARG A 283 3.05 -13.81 7.17
CA ARG A 283 3.68 -14.98 6.52
C ARG A 283 4.25 -14.70 5.13
N GLN A 284 3.52 -13.96 4.30
CA GLN A 284 3.89 -13.71 2.89
C GLN A 284 4.66 -12.38 2.70
N GLY A 285 4.66 -11.54 3.74
CA GLY A 285 5.15 -10.18 3.69
C GLY A 285 4.21 -9.23 2.93
N GLY A 286 4.30 -7.95 3.30
CA GLY A 286 3.54 -6.88 2.67
C GLY A 286 2.28 -6.48 3.42
N PHE A 287 1.67 -5.41 2.92
CA PHE A 287 0.44 -4.82 3.45
C PHE A 287 -0.65 -4.93 2.40
N LYS A 288 -1.91 -4.88 2.81
CA LYS A 288 -3.03 -4.87 1.87
C LYS A 288 -4.11 -3.94 2.37
N PHE A 289 -4.48 -2.97 1.56
CA PHE A 289 -5.57 -2.06 1.88
C PHE A 289 -6.89 -2.62 1.39
N LEU A 290 -7.93 -2.59 2.24
CA LEU A 290 -9.25 -3.12 1.87
C LEU A 290 -10.01 -2.19 0.91
N LYS A 291 -9.58 -0.94 0.79
CA LYS A 291 -10.12 0.10 -0.09
C LYS A 291 -8.96 0.87 -0.70
N SER A 292 -9.24 1.65 -1.74
CA SER A 292 -8.28 2.64 -2.25
C SER A 292 -7.98 3.68 -1.16
N VAL A 293 -6.71 4.03 -1.02
CA VAL A 293 -6.18 4.93 0.01
C VAL A 293 -5.25 5.96 -0.64
N THR A 294 -5.06 7.10 0.00
CA THR A 294 -4.16 8.15 -0.47
C THR A 294 -2.69 7.73 -0.36
N GLU A 295 -1.84 8.38 -1.14
CA GLU A 295 -0.38 8.28 -1.01
C GLU A 295 0.10 8.59 0.42
N GLY A 296 -0.48 9.60 1.08
CA GLY A 296 -0.16 9.92 2.46
C GLY A 296 -0.44 8.77 3.45
N ILE A 297 -1.51 7.98 3.23
CA ILE A 297 -1.78 6.78 4.03
C ILE A 297 -0.72 5.71 3.77
N ILE A 298 -0.37 5.46 2.51
CA ILE A 298 0.67 4.50 2.12
C ILE A 298 2.00 4.88 2.76
N THR A 299 2.41 6.14 2.61
CA THR A 299 3.63 6.71 3.19
C THR A 299 3.64 6.52 4.71
N THR A 300 2.55 6.86 5.41
CA THR A 300 2.44 6.71 6.87
C THR A 300 2.64 5.24 7.31
N VAL A 301 2.07 4.27 6.58
CA VAL A 301 2.24 2.84 6.88
C VAL A 301 3.67 2.38 6.61
N ILE A 302 4.28 2.84 5.51
CA ILE A 302 5.68 2.53 5.16
C ILE A 302 6.63 3.12 6.19
N GLU A 303 6.43 4.37 6.61
CA GLU A 303 7.25 5.02 7.65
C GLU A 303 7.16 4.28 8.98
N ALA A 304 5.95 3.87 9.40
CA ALA A 304 5.78 3.06 10.60
C ALA A 304 6.52 1.72 10.50
N PHE A 305 6.45 1.06 9.34
CA PHE A 305 7.22 -0.15 9.06
C PHE A 305 8.73 0.10 9.14
N ILE A 306 9.24 1.14 8.48
CA ILE A 306 10.67 1.48 8.46
C ILE A 306 11.16 1.77 9.89
N HIS A 307 10.38 2.51 10.66
CA HIS A 307 10.72 2.85 12.03
C HIS A 307 10.89 1.58 12.89
N VAL A 308 9.92 0.66 12.86
CA VAL A 308 9.98 -0.57 13.66
C VAL A 308 11.08 -1.51 13.18
N CYS A 309 11.12 -1.79 11.89
CA CYS A 309 11.96 -2.86 11.36
C CYS A 309 13.43 -2.46 11.17
N PHE A 310 13.73 -1.16 11.02
CA PHE A 310 15.11 -0.70 10.80
C PHE A 310 15.61 0.30 11.85
N THR A 311 14.78 1.22 12.32
CA THR A 311 15.25 2.28 13.25
C THR A 311 15.31 1.78 14.69
N MET A 312 14.23 1.16 15.19
CA MET A 312 14.19 0.63 16.55
C MET A 312 15.19 -0.53 16.72
N LYS A 313 15.29 -1.43 15.74
CA LYS A 313 16.28 -2.53 15.79
C LYS A 313 17.72 -2.06 15.87
N GLN A 314 18.10 -1.04 15.10
CA GLN A 314 19.47 -0.49 15.16
C GLN A 314 19.76 0.14 16.52
N THR A 315 18.77 0.82 17.11
CA THR A 315 18.91 1.42 18.45
C THR A 315 19.10 0.34 19.51
N THR A 316 18.30 -0.73 19.49
CA THR A 316 18.43 -1.85 20.43
C THR A 316 19.73 -2.63 20.26
N ILE A 317 20.22 -2.82 19.02
CA ILE A 317 21.51 -3.49 18.76
C ILE A 317 22.68 -2.62 19.24
N ASN A 318 22.63 -1.30 18.99
CA ASN A 318 23.67 -0.37 19.45
C ASN A 318 23.69 -0.27 20.97
N GLU A 319 22.52 -0.23 21.62
CA GLU A 319 22.39 -0.23 23.08
C GLU A 319 22.90 -1.53 23.71
N ALA A 320 22.59 -2.70 23.11
CA ALA A 320 23.13 -3.99 23.54
C ALA A 320 24.66 -4.08 23.36
N ALA A 321 25.20 -3.55 22.26
CA ALA A 321 26.64 -3.49 22.02
C ALA A 321 27.38 -2.53 22.97
N THR A 322 26.73 -1.45 23.42
CA THR A 322 27.29 -0.57 24.47
C THR A 322 27.09 -1.10 25.89
N GLY A 323 26.09 -1.97 26.12
CA GLY A 323 25.82 -2.60 27.42
C GLY A 323 26.80 -3.71 27.82
N GLU A 324 27.39 -4.40 26.85
CA GLU A 324 28.41 -5.45 27.11
C GLU A 324 29.83 -4.89 27.39
N ALA A 325 30.06 -3.58 27.23
CA ALA A 325 31.36 -2.97 27.50
C ALA A 325 31.60 -2.57 28.97
N THR A 326 30.65 -2.83 29.89
CA THR A 326 30.73 -2.34 31.29
C THR A 326 30.66 -3.43 32.37
N VAL A 327 31.16 -4.64 32.10
CA VAL A 327 31.39 -5.63 33.18
C VAL A 327 32.69 -6.39 32.96
N VAL A 328 33.86 -5.74 33.03
CA VAL A 328 35.09 -6.33 33.61
C VAL A 328 36.01 -5.18 34.07
N ASN A 329 36.00 -4.92 35.38
CA ASN A 329 37.14 -4.52 36.24
C ASN A 329 36.66 -3.66 37.40
N ASN A 330 36.23 -4.32 38.46
CA ASN A 330 36.41 -3.87 39.83
C ASN A 330 36.39 -5.12 40.71
N GLU A 331 37.56 -5.73 40.87
CA GLU A 331 38.23 -6.00 42.16
C GLU A 331 39.58 -6.71 41.94
#